data_AF-A0A0K2GHM7-F1
#
_entry.id   AF-A0A0K2GHM7-F1
#
_cell.length_a   1.000
_cell.length_b   1.000
_cell.length_c   1.000
_cell.angle_alpha   90.00
_cell.angle_beta   90.00
_cell.angle_gamma   90.00
#
_symmetry.space_group_name_H-M   'P 1'
#
loop_
_entity.id
_entity.type
_entity.pdbx_description
1 polymer ?
#
loop_
_entity_poly.entity_id
_entity_poly.type
_entity_poly.pdbx_seq_one_letter_code
_entity_poly.pdbx_strand_id
1 'polypeptide(L)'
;MSGADAVKNAKCKMKKPVSFLILNFAFAASLALANHESSKQPPLWTPLDGPERMAAMETPGGMVAVPAGWFLMGSDPKADRAAGPQELPQHKVYVDAFEIDKYEVSNVDYLRFVLAAGVDWPKFWRESPFPEKAALHPVINVTWREADAYCRWAGKRLPTEAEWEKAARGEDGRVFPWGNEPAGWIKSNIAHSGSKRGFRYPPLANIDRYDKGVSPYGVHQMAGNVSEWVSDWFDPEYYRRGHDRNPPGPETGELKVFRGGSWNEDPEVARSAGRNGGEPDRRSYLTGFRCARSEKNVTGHLSIVKGEEIPPRQPLTQ
;
A
#
# COMPACT_ATOMS: atom_id res chain seq x y z
N MET A 1 8.90 -40.37 -70.56
CA MET A 1 8.78 -39.55 -69.34
C MET A 1 8.99 -40.49 -68.16
N SER A 2 10.19 -41.06 -67.98
CA SER A 2 11.32 -40.56 -67.16
C SER A 2 10.88 -40.16 -65.75
N GLY A 3 11.37 -40.73 -64.65
CA GLY A 3 12.53 -41.59 -64.44
C GLY A 3 13.05 -41.28 -63.02
N ALA A 4 13.28 -42.31 -62.24
CA ALA A 4 13.67 -42.27 -60.84
C ALA A 4 15.16 -41.96 -60.63
N ASP A 5 15.52 -41.87 -59.34
CA ASP A 5 16.78 -42.29 -58.72
C ASP A 5 17.76 -41.25 -58.16
N ALA A 6 18.06 -41.51 -56.89
CA ALA A 6 19.04 -40.87 -56.04
C ALA A 6 20.46 -41.37 -56.32
N VAL A 7 21.47 -40.51 -56.15
CA VAL A 7 22.87 -40.94 -56.00
C VAL A 7 23.58 -40.12 -54.92
N LYS A 8 24.17 -40.87 -53.98
CA LYS A 8 25.09 -40.49 -52.90
C LYS A 8 26.38 -39.89 -53.45
N ASN A 9 27.04 -39.02 -52.67
CA ASN A 9 28.51 -39.00 -52.71
C ASN A 9 29.13 -38.59 -51.38
N ALA A 10 29.93 -39.50 -50.86
CA ALA A 10 30.88 -39.29 -49.78
C ALA A 10 32.22 -38.81 -50.37
N LYS A 11 33.01 -38.05 -49.61
CA LYS A 11 34.47 -38.17 -49.60
C LYS A 11 35.08 -37.46 -48.39
N CYS A 12 36.02 -38.16 -47.78
CA CYS A 12 36.67 -37.89 -46.51
C CYS A 12 38.18 -37.72 -46.74
N LYS A 13 38.83 -37.00 -45.80
CA LYS A 13 40.27 -36.95 -45.48
C LYS A 13 41.19 -35.99 -46.25
N MET A 14 41.68 -34.99 -45.52
CA MET A 14 43.03 -34.40 -45.63
C MET A 14 43.55 -34.18 -44.19
N LYS A 15 44.52 -34.97 -43.71
CA LYS A 15 45.98 -34.73 -43.72
C LYS A 15 46.41 -33.44 -42.99
N LYS A 16 47.01 -33.60 -41.79
CA LYS A 16 47.95 -32.64 -41.17
C LYS A 16 49.35 -32.84 -41.79
N PRO A 17 50.21 -31.81 -41.87
CA PRO A 17 51.30 -31.75 -40.89
C PRO A 17 51.75 -30.33 -40.46
N VAL A 18 52.54 -30.39 -39.38
CA VAL A 18 53.39 -29.44 -38.64
C VAL A 18 54.18 -28.41 -39.48
N SER A 19 54.26 -27.14 -39.05
CA SER A 19 55.48 -26.47 -38.51
C SER A 19 55.39 -24.93 -38.44
N PHE A 20 56.17 -24.38 -37.52
CA PHE A 20 56.43 -22.98 -37.13
C PHE A 20 56.84 -22.04 -38.29
N LEU A 21 56.39 -20.77 -38.29
CA LEU A 21 57.22 -19.57 -38.03
C LEU A 21 56.38 -18.26 -38.10
N ILE A 22 56.92 -17.27 -37.39
CA ILE A 22 56.43 -15.93 -37.01
C ILE A 22 56.20 -14.99 -38.21
N LEU A 23 55.14 -14.16 -38.16
CA LEU A 23 55.20 -12.78 -38.67
C LEU A 23 54.15 -11.86 -38.02
N ASN A 24 54.64 -10.73 -37.52
CA ASN A 24 53.91 -9.60 -36.93
C ASN A 24 52.87 -9.01 -37.89
N PHE A 25 51.66 -8.72 -37.38
CA PHE A 25 50.85 -7.58 -37.84
C PHE A 25 50.07 -6.99 -36.67
N ALA A 26 50.23 -5.68 -36.49
CA ALA A 26 49.55 -4.87 -35.51
C ALA A 26 48.03 -4.88 -35.73
N PHE A 27 47.26 -4.97 -34.64
CA PHE A 27 45.89 -4.50 -34.60
C PHE A 27 45.62 -3.79 -33.27
N ALA A 28 45.10 -2.58 -33.41
CA ALA A 28 44.79 -1.65 -32.34
C ALA A 28 43.57 -2.10 -31.51
N ALA A 29 43.59 -1.78 -30.22
CA ALA A 29 42.44 -1.30 -29.41
C ALA A 29 42.92 -1.19 -27.96
N SER A 30 43.34 -0.01 -27.50
CA SER A 30 42.51 1.07 -26.97
C SER A 30 42.32 0.95 -25.46
N LEU A 31 42.63 2.09 -24.83
CA LEU A 31 42.61 2.45 -23.41
C LEU A 31 41.75 1.57 -22.48
N ALA A 32 42.41 1.13 -21.40
CA ALA A 32 41.75 0.96 -20.12
C ALA A 32 41.21 2.32 -19.65
N LEU A 33 39.94 2.59 -19.99
CA LEU A 33 39.02 3.52 -19.35
C LEU A 33 37.66 3.29 -19.99
N ALA A 34 36.87 2.40 -19.39
CA ALA A 34 35.44 2.30 -19.65
C ALA A 34 34.71 2.56 -18.33
N ASN A 35 34.61 3.86 -18.06
CA ASN A 35 33.45 4.54 -17.50
C ASN A 35 32.69 3.83 -16.39
N HIS A 36 33.10 4.10 -15.15
CA HIS A 36 32.13 4.38 -14.09
C HIS A 36 31.47 5.75 -14.38
N GLU A 37 30.82 5.88 -15.54
CA GLU A 37 29.80 6.90 -15.74
C GLU A 37 28.59 6.42 -14.95
N SER A 38 28.63 6.71 -13.64
CA SER A 38 27.43 7.07 -12.92
C SER A 38 26.61 7.92 -13.87
N SER A 39 25.53 7.35 -14.38
CA SER A 39 24.60 8.02 -15.26
C SER A 39 24.10 9.23 -14.49
N LYS A 40 24.68 10.40 -14.77
CA LYS A 40 24.25 11.69 -14.28
C LYS A 40 22.90 11.98 -14.91
N GLN A 41 21.87 11.28 -14.43
CA GLN A 41 20.50 11.72 -14.57
C GLN A 41 20.49 13.17 -14.05
N PRO A 42 19.83 14.10 -14.75
CA PRO A 42 19.68 15.46 -14.22
C PRO A 42 19.10 15.35 -12.80
N PRO A 43 19.49 16.25 -11.89
CA PRO A 43 18.98 16.20 -10.54
C PRO A 43 17.46 16.22 -10.58
N LEU A 44 16.87 15.24 -9.88
CA LEU A 44 15.43 14.99 -9.90
C LEU A 44 14.66 16.27 -9.57
N TRP A 45 15.23 17.14 -8.73
CA TRP A 45 14.64 18.40 -8.29
C TRP A 45 15.53 19.59 -8.64
N THR A 46 14.90 20.67 -9.08
CA THR A 46 15.52 22.00 -9.19
C THR A 46 14.66 23.01 -8.41
N PRO A 47 15.24 23.77 -7.45
CA PRO A 47 16.63 23.69 -6.95
C PRO A 47 17.00 22.35 -6.28
N LEU A 48 18.31 22.08 -6.14
CA LEU A 48 18.86 20.81 -5.63
C LEU A 48 18.51 20.52 -4.16
N ASP A 49 18.28 21.56 -3.35
CA ASP A 49 17.82 21.49 -1.94
C ASP A 49 16.29 21.41 -1.84
N GLY A 50 15.59 21.34 -2.98
CA GLY A 50 14.15 21.17 -3.05
C GLY A 50 13.63 19.99 -2.22
N PRO A 51 14.21 18.78 -2.32
CA PRO A 51 13.73 17.62 -1.58
C PRO A 51 13.81 17.78 -0.07
N GLU A 52 14.94 18.26 0.46
CA GLU A 52 15.15 18.44 1.89
C GLU A 52 14.21 19.51 2.44
N ARG A 53 14.03 20.62 1.69
CA ARG A 53 13.06 21.66 2.03
C ARG A 53 11.63 21.13 2.06
N MET A 54 11.25 20.33 1.05
CA MET A 54 9.92 19.71 0.99
C MET A 54 9.71 18.72 2.13
N ALA A 55 10.71 17.89 2.45
CA ALA A 55 10.66 16.91 3.54
C ALA A 55 10.54 17.58 4.93
N ALA A 56 10.97 18.83 5.06
CA ALA A 56 10.85 19.62 6.30
C ALA A 56 9.45 20.24 6.50
N MET A 57 8.55 20.19 5.52
CA MET A 57 7.18 20.74 5.66
C MET A 57 6.38 19.99 6.72
N GLU A 58 5.67 20.71 7.60
CA GLU A 58 4.79 20.06 8.58
C GLU A 58 3.64 19.31 7.89
N THR A 59 3.31 18.13 8.43
CA THR A 59 2.18 17.31 7.97
C THR A 59 1.20 17.10 9.14
N PRO A 60 -0.13 17.12 8.90
CA PRO A 60 -1.12 17.06 9.98
C PRO A 60 -1.14 15.71 10.73
N GLY A 61 -0.55 14.66 10.15
CA GLY A 61 -0.13 13.42 10.80
C GLY A 61 -1.14 12.75 11.75
N GLY A 62 -0.62 11.88 12.62
CA GLY A 62 -1.39 11.27 13.70
C GLY A 62 -2.11 9.98 13.33
N MET A 63 -2.40 9.20 14.37
CA MET A 63 -3.19 7.97 14.30
C MET A 63 -4.43 8.13 15.19
N VAL A 64 -5.50 7.43 14.85
CA VAL A 64 -6.70 7.32 15.68
C VAL A 64 -6.80 5.91 16.24
N ALA A 65 -7.21 5.80 17.50
CA ALA A 65 -7.48 4.52 18.13
C ALA A 65 -8.86 4.01 17.70
N VAL A 66 -8.92 2.76 17.25
CA VAL A 66 -10.16 2.03 16.97
C VAL A 66 -10.30 0.95 18.04
N PRO A 67 -11.38 1.00 18.86
CA PRO A 67 -11.53 0.09 19.99
C PRO A 67 -11.73 -1.36 19.53
N ALA A 68 -11.28 -2.31 20.36
CA ALA A 68 -11.57 -3.72 20.16
C ALA A 68 -13.08 -3.96 20.18
N GLY A 69 -13.58 -4.85 19.33
CA GLY A 69 -15.01 -5.13 19.28
C GLY A 69 -15.50 -5.76 18.00
N TRP A 70 -16.75 -6.20 18.06
CA TRP A 70 -17.49 -6.76 16.93
C TRP A 70 -18.00 -5.65 16.01
N PHE A 71 -17.93 -5.87 14.71
CA PHE A 71 -18.58 -5.01 13.71
C PHE A 71 -19.22 -5.86 12.61
N LEU A 72 -20.08 -5.24 11.79
CA LEU A 72 -20.64 -5.86 10.60
C LEU A 72 -19.71 -5.64 9.40
N MET A 73 -19.04 -6.71 8.97
CA MET A 73 -18.17 -6.73 7.79
C MET A 73 -18.95 -7.19 6.55
N GLY A 74 -18.77 -6.51 5.42
CA GLY A 74 -19.46 -6.78 4.17
C GLY A 74 -20.82 -6.09 4.04
N SER A 75 -21.51 -6.39 2.95
CA SER A 75 -22.69 -5.64 2.52
C SER A 75 -23.98 -6.42 2.75
N ASP A 76 -25.05 -5.73 3.19
CA ASP A 76 -26.41 -6.25 3.16
C ASP A 76 -27.08 -5.77 1.87
N PRO A 77 -27.41 -6.65 0.89
CA PRO A 77 -28.06 -6.26 -0.36
C PRO A 77 -29.39 -5.50 -0.19
N LYS A 78 -30.03 -5.59 0.98
CA LYS A 78 -31.26 -4.83 1.29
C LYS A 78 -30.96 -3.36 1.59
N ALA A 79 -29.84 -3.09 2.26
CA ALA A 79 -29.40 -1.74 2.63
C ALA A 79 -28.47 -1.12 1.58
N ASP A 80 -27.73 -1.96 0.84
CA ASP A 80 -26.74 -1.58 -0.14
C ASP A 80 -27.02 -2.24 -1.49
N ARG A 81 -27.69 -1.49 -2.37
CA ARG A 81 -28.11 -1.99 -3.69
C ARG A 81 -26.94 -2.20 -4.65
N ALA A 82 -25.77 -1.65 -4.34
CA ALA A 82 -24.56 -1.77 -5.14
C ALA A 82 -23.65 -2.92 -4.64
N ALA A 83 -24.09 -3.69 -3.65
CA ALA A 83 -23.35 -4.80 -3.08
C ALA A 83 -22.91 -5.83 -4.15
N GLY A 84 -21.60 -5.98 -4.32
CA GLY A 84 -21.02 -7.00 -5.19
C GLY A 84 -20.99 -8.39 -4.54
N PRO A 85 -20.96 -9.49 -5.32
CA PRO A 85 -20.90 -10.86 -4.77
C PRO A 85 -19.71 -11.12 -3.85
N GLN A 86 -18.59 -10.42 -4.06
CA GLN A 86 -17.38 -10.51 -3.25
C GLN A 86 -17.53 -9.87 -1.86
N GLU A 87 -18.55 -9.03 -1.66
CA GLU A 87 -18.83 -8.34 -0.39
C GLU A 87 -19.81 -9.14 0.49
N LEU A 88 -20.24 -10.32 0.02
CA LEU A 88 -21.29 -11.12 0.65
C LEU A 88 -20.72 -12.42 1.26
N PRO A 89 -21.33 -12.92 2.34
CA PRO A 89 -22.40 -12.31 3.11
C PRO A 89 -21.89 -11.19 4.04
N GLN A 90 -22.76 -10.27 4.45
CA GLN A 90 -22.49 -9.49 5.64
C GLN A 90 -22.45 -10.43 6.86
N HIS A 91 -21.42 -10.30 7.70
CA HIS A 91 -21.20 -11.16 8.85
C HIS A 91 -20.54 -10.38 9.99
N LYS A 92 -20.60 -10.93 11.21
CA LYS A 92 -19.94 -10.33 12.37
C LYS A 92 -18.47 -10.71 12.39
N VAL A 93 -17.61 -9.71 12.57
CA VAL A 93 -16.17 -9.90 12.74
C VAL A 93 -15.71 -9.14 13.98
N TYR A 94 -14.93 -9.79 14.82
CA TYR A 94 -14.22 -9.19 15.94
C TYR A 94 -12.85 -8.73 15.48
N VAL A 95 -12.50 -7.49 15.80
CA VAL A 95 -11.16 -6.93 15.57
C VAL A 95 -10.65 -6.42 16.91
N ASP A 96 -9.41 -6.75 17.25
CA ASP A 96 -8.70 -6.23 18.42
C ASP A 96 -8.56 -4.70 18.35
N ALA A 97 -8.13 -4.08 19.44
CA ALA A 97 -7.85 -2.66 19.42
C ALA A 97 -6.60 -2.39 18.57
N PHE A 98 -6.65 -1.36 17.75
CA PHE A 98 -5.55 -0.94 16.90
C PHE A 98 -5.58 0.56 16.69
N GLU A 99 -4.47 1.11 16.22
CA GLU A 99 -4.41 2.48 15.73
C GLU A 99 -4.31 2.46 14.21
N ILE A 100 -4.94 3.42 13.55
CA ILE A 100 -4.83 3.62 12.10
C ILE A 100 -4.50 5.08 11.81
N ASP A 101 -3.70 5.33 10.79
CA ASP A 101 -3.37 6.68 10.36
C ASP A 101 -4.65 7.46 10.08
N LYS A 102 -4.74 8.66 10.66
CA LYS A 102 -5.90 9.55 10.50
C LYS A 102 -6.12 9.94 9.04
N TYR A 103 -5.02 10.04 8.31
CA TYR A 103 -4.92 10.51 6.94
C TYR A 103 -4.16 9.49 6.07
N GLU A 104 -4.36 9.54 4.76
CA GLU A 104 -3.52 8.81 3.79
C GLU A 104 -2.06 9.28 3.90
N VAL A 105 -1.09 8.43 3.51
CA VAL A 105 0.32 8.84 3.49
C VAL A 105 0.52 9.94 2.43
N SER A 106 0.99 11.11 2.85
CA SER A 106 1.23 12.23 1.92
C SER A 106 2.49 12.04 1.07
N ASN A 107 2.60 12.81 -0.02
CA ASN A 107 3.82 12.90 -0.81
C ASN A 107 5.04 13.33 0.05
N VAL A 108 4.86 14.29 0.96
CA VAL A 108 5.94 14.72 1.88
C VAL A 108 6.34 13.63 2.86
N ASP A 109 5.37 12.91 3.43
CA ASP A 109 5.67 11.80 4.33
C ASP A 109 6.43 10.69 3.60
N TYR A 110 5.98 10.32 2.39
CA TYR A 110 6.68 9.33 1.57
C TYR A 110 8.06 9.82 1.10
N LEU A 111 8.23 11.12 0.83
CA LEU A 111 9.54 11.70 0.50
C LEU A 111 10.54 11.52 1.65
N ARG A 112 10.11 11.65 2.90
CA ARG A 112 10.97 11.37 4.07
C ARG A 112 11.48 9.94 4.07
N PHE A 113 10.63 8.98 3.71
CA PHE A 113 11.02 7.59 3.55
C PHE A 113 12.06 7.42 2.43
N VAL A 114 11.82 8.01 1.25
CA VAL A 114 12.77 7.95 0.12
C VAL A 114 14.15 8.47 0.53
N LEU A 115 14.21 9.64 1.17
CA LEU A 115 15.46 10.26 1.59
C LEU A 115 16.17 9.48 2.71
N ALA A 116 15.42 9.02 3.72
CA ALA A 116 16.00 8.37 4.90
C ALA A 116 16.41 6.91 4.64
N ALA A 117 15.62 6.17 3.86
CA ALA A 117 15.88 4.76 3.58
C ALA A 117 16.73 4.53 2.32
N GLY A 118 16.98 5.59 1.52
CA GLY A 118 17.74 5.49 0.27
C GLY A 118 17.07 4.59 -0.77
N VAL A 119 15.74 4.46 -0.72
CA VAL A 119 14.98 3.67 -1.68
C VAL A 119 14.83 4.41 -3.01
N ASP A 120 14.49 3.66 -4.05
CA ASP A 120 14.22 4.21 -5.36
C ASP A 120 13.06 5.22 -5.33
N TRP A 121 13.26 6.37 -5.97
CA TRP A 121 12.22 7.38 -6.16
C TRP A 121 11.05 6.81 -6.97
N PRO A 122 9.79 7.14 -6.63
CA PRO A 122 8.64 6.84 -7.47
C PRO A 122 8.92 7.28 -8.91
N LYS A 123 8.69 6.39 -9.88
CA LYS A 123 9.06 6.63 -11.29
C LYS A 123 8.52 7.98 -11.81
N PHE A 124 7.28 8.31 -11.46
CA PHE A 124 6.65 9.56 -11.88
C PHE A 124 7.37 10.80 -11.32
N TRP A 125 7.89 10.74 -10.09
CA TRP A 125 8.66 11.85 -9.49
C TRP A 125 10.03 12.04 -10.16
N ARG A 126 10.55 11.01 -10.84
CA ARG A 126 11.81 11.14 -11.60
C ARG A 126 11.64 11.94 -12.87
N GLU A 127 10.48 11.80 -13.51
CA GLU A 127 10.15 12.54 -14.72
C GLU A 127 9.66 13.95 -14.39
N SER A 128 8.86 14.07 -13.32
CA SER A 128 8.34 15.35 -12.83
C SER A 128 8.10 15.29 -11.32
N PRO A 129 8.94 15.94 -10.51
CA PRO A 129 8.68 16.12 -9.08
C PRO A 129 7.28 16.66 -8.79
N PHE A 130 6.72 16.25 -7.65
CA PHE A 130 5.47 16.85 -7.22
C PHE A 130 5.69 18.32 -6.83
N PRO A 131 4.82 19.25 -7.26
CA PRO A 131 4.93 20.65 -6.87
C PRO A 131 4.57 20.82 -5.39
N GLU A 132 4.99 21.94 -4.78
CA GLU A 132 4.72 22.23 -3.36
C GLU A 132 3.24 22.17 -2.99
N LYS A 133 2.35 22.62 -3.88
CA LYS A 133 0.89 22.53 -3.70
C LYS A 133 0.34 21.09 -3.58
N ALA A 134 1.13 20.09 -3.99
CA ALA A 134 0.79 18.67 -3.90
C ALA A 134 1.53 17.97 -2.75
N ALA A 135 2.25 18.71 -1.89
CA ALA A 135 2.94 18.19 -0.72
C ALA A 135 2.05 17.30 0.15
N LEU A 136 0.82 17.77 0.39
CA LEU A 136 -0.16 17.12 1.23
C LEU A 136 -1.16 16.27 0.44
N HIS A 137 -0.96 16.04 -0.86
CA HIS A 137 -1.74 15.03 -1.59
C HIS A 137 -1.28 13.62 -1.18
N PRO A 138 -2.15 12.60 -1.23
CA PRO A 138 -1.74 11.23 -0.99
C PRO A 138 -0.70 10.80 -2.03
N VAL A 139 0.27 10.00 -1.59
CA VAL A 139 1.21 9.35 -2.51
C VAL A 139 0.46 8.32 -3.36
N ILE A 140 0.75 8.32 -4.66
CA ILE A 140 0.17 7.42 -5.67
C ILE A 140 1.27 6.79 -6.52
N ASN A 141 0.92 5.84 -7.39
CA ASN A 141 1.87 5.06 -8.21
C ASN A 141 2.88 4.24 -7.40
N VAL A 142 2.51 3.90 -6.16
CA VAL A 142 3.24 2.98 -5.31
C VAL A 142 2.64 1.59 -5.41
N THR A 143 3.50 0.57 -5.45
CA THR A 143 3.08 -0.82 -5.39
C THR A 143 2.65 -1.20 -3.97
N TRP A 144 1.98 -2.33 -3.82
CA TRP A 144 1.66 -2.86 -2.49
C TRP A 144 2.94 -3.09 -1.66
N ARG A 145 4.02 -3.56 -2.30
CA ARG A 145 5.32 -3.83 -1.63
C ARG A 145 5.98 -2.54 -1.14
N GLU A 146 5.88 -1.46 -1.90
CA GLU A 146 6.41 -0.15 -1.51
C GLU A 146 5.61 0.46 -0.35
N ALA A 147 4.28 0.34 -0.39
CA ALA A 147 3.40 0.76 0.70
C ALA A 147 3.71 0.00 2.01
N ASP A 148 3.85 -1.33 1.92
CA ASP A 148 4.22 -2.20 3.04
C ASP A 148 5.63 -1.88 3.57
N ALA A 149 6.61 -1.63 2.69
CA ALA A 149 7.96 -1.21 3.07
C ALA A 149 7.97 0.14 3.80
N TYR A 150 7.21 1.13 3.31
CA TYR A 150 7.03 2.41 4.00
C TYR A 150 6.45 2.21 5.39
N CYS A 151 5.36 1.44 5.52
CA CYS A 151 4.72 1.26 6.82
C CYS A 151 5.67 0.58 7.82
N ARG A 152 6.47 -0.41 7.38
CA ARG A 152 7.50 -1.01 8.23
C ARG A 152 8.59 -0.02 8.64
N TRP A 153 9.09 0.79 7.71
CA TRP A 153 10.06 1.84 8.00
C TRP A 153 9.53 2.85 9.04
N ALA A 154 8.25 3.20 8.94
CA ALA A 154 7.57 4.08 9.89
C ALA A 154 7.25 3.42 11.26
N GLY A 155 7.66 2.16 11.48
CA GLY A 155 7.35 1.41 12.71
C GLY A 155 5.88 1.00 12.83
N LYS A 156 5.21 0.81 11.69
CA LYS A 156 3.80 0.48 11.51
C LYS A 156 3.66 -0.76 10.61
N ARG A 157 2.45 -1.02 10.13
CA ARG A 157 2.11 -2.03 9.10
C ARG A 157 0.97 -1.52 8.23
N LEU A 158 0.63 -2.21 7.14
CA LEU A 158 -0.67 -1.98 6.49
C LEU A 158 -1.80 -2.48 7.42
N PRO A 159 -3.00 -1.84 7.40
CA PRO A 159 -4.17 -2.39 8.06
C PRO A 159 -4.59 -3.70 7.40
N THR A 160 -5.27 -4.57 8.15
CA THR A 160 -6.05 -5.66 7.53
C THR A 160 -7.28 -5.09 6.82
N GLU A 161 -7.87 -5.86 5.91
CA GLU A 161 -9.13 -5.49 5.25
C GLU A 161 -10.24 -5.25 6.29
N ALA A 162 -10.30 -6.10 7.32
CA ALA A 162 -11.29 -5.96 8.40
C ALA A 162 -11.05 -4.71 9.26
N GLU A 163 -9.80 -4.42 9.62
CA GLU A 163 -9.45 -3.19 10.33
C GLU A 163 -9.81 -1.94 9.52
N TRP A 164 -9.49 -1.93 8.22
CA TRP A 164 -9.81 -0.82 7.34
C TRP A 164 -11.33 -0.60 7.26
N GLU A 165 -12.12 -1.67 7.07
CA GLU A 165 -13.58 -1.55 6.97
C GLU A 165 -14.20 -1.07 8.28
N LYS A 166 -13.77 -1.63 9.42
CA LYS A 166 -14.21 -1.17 10.73
C LYS A 166 -13.86 0.31 10.93
N ALA A 167 -12.63 0.71 10.63
CA ALA A 167 -12.18 2.09 10.72
C ALA A 167 -13.02 3.05 9.85
N ALA A 168 -13.48 2.59 8.69
CA ALA A 168 -14.32 3.35 7.77
C ALA A 168 -15.76 3.51 8.29
N ARG A 169 -16.39 2.43 8.76
CA ARG A 169 -17.85 2.39 8.96
C ARG A 169 -18.33 2.27 10.39
N GLY A 170 -17.45 1.99 11.35
CA GLY A 170 -17.88 1.67 12.71
C GLY A 170 -18.53 0.28 12.78
N GLU A 171 -19.56 0.15 13.61
CA GLU A 171 -20.15 -1.15 13.97
C GLU A 171 -21.51 -1.41 13.30
N ASP A 172 -22.14 -0.37 12.76
CA ASP A 172 -23.57 -0.35 12.39
C ASP A 172 -23.88 -0.77 10.96
N GLY A 173 -22.86 -1.10 10.16
CA GLY A 173 -23.06 -1.53 8.78
C GLY A 173 -23.49 -0.40 7.83
N ARG A 174 -23.19 0.87 8.15
CA ARG A 174 -23.44 2.00 7.22
C ARG A 174 -22.71 1.87 5.87
N VAL A 175 -23.29 2.44 4.82
CA VAL A 175 -22.76 2.35 3.44
C VAL A 175 -21.49 3.19 3.28
N PHE A 176 -21.49 4.44 3.74
CA PHE A 176 -20.34 5.35 3.69
C PHE A 176 -19.85 5.71 5.09
N PRO A 177 -18.63 6.27 5.25
CA PRO A 177 -18.13 6.65 6.57
C PRO A 177 -19.06 7.59 7.35
N TRP A 178 -19.72 8.50 6.64
CA TRP A 178 -20.67 9.48 7.18
C TRP A 178 -22.11 8.95 7.34
N GLY A 179 -22.39 7.70 6.99
CA GLY A 179 -23.73 7.11 7.07
C GLY A 179 -24.28 6.63 5.72
N ASN A 180 -25.60 6.63 5.58
CA ASN A 180 -26.30 6.09 4.40
C ASN A 180 -26.78 7.16 3.42
N GLU A 181 -26.41 8.42 3.64
CA GLU A 181 -26.67 9.48 2.68
C GLU A 181 -25.77 9.31 1.44
N PRO A 182 -26.28 9.62 0.24
CA PRO A 182 -25.47 9.58 -0.98
C PRO A 182 -24.17 10.38 -0.85
N ALA A 183 -23.14 9.90 -1.55
CA ALA A 183 -21.89 10.63 -1.69
C ALA A 183 -22.12 12.00 -2.36
N GLY A 184 -21.29 12.97 -1.98
CA GLY A 184 -21.39 14.32 -2.51
C GLY A 184 -20.08 15.07 -2.36
N TRP A 185 -19.96 16.15 -3.13
CA TRP A 185 -18.76 16.98 -3.26
C TRP A 185 -18.21 17.58 -1.97
N ILE A 186 -19.01 17.67 -0.90
CA ILE A 186 -18.54 18.14 0.42
C ILE A 186 -18.02 17.04 1.34
N LYS A 187 -18.27 15.76 1.00
CA LYS A 187 -17.96 14.60 1.84
C LYS A 187 -16.77 13.79 1.32
N SER A 188 -16.51 13.81 0.02
CA SER A 188 -15.51 12.92 -0.57
C SER A 188 -15.05 13.38 -1.94
N ASN A 189 -13.81 13.04 -2.29
CA ASN A 189 -13.29 13.21 -3.64
C ASN A 189 -13.56 11.96 -4.49
N ILE A 190 -14.73 11.85 -5.11
CA ILE A 190 -15.16 10.71 -5.94
C ILE A 190 -15.62 11.24 -7.31
N ALA A 191 -15.63 10.40 -8.35
CA ALA A 191 -16.26 10.78 -9.60
C ALA A 191 -17.76 11.03 -9.37
N HIS A 192 -18.29 12.08 -10.01
CA HIS A 192 -19.73 12.33 -10.01
C HIS A 192 -20.22 12.23 -11.46
N SER A 193 -21.41 11.69 -11.66
CA SER A 193 -22.03 11.63 -12.99
C SER A 193 -22.06 13.03 -13.62
N GLY A 194 -21.50 13.15 -14.83
CA GLY A 194 -21.34 14.43 -15.54
C GLY A 194 -20.05 15.22 -15.24
N SER A 195 -19.19 14.76 -14.32
CA SER A 195 -17.91 15.41 -14.06
C SER A 195 -16.89 15.16 -15.19
N LYS A 196 -16.55 16.21 -15.94
CA LYS A 196 -15.45 16.17 -16.94
C LYS A 196 -14.11 16.34 -16.22
N ARG A 197 -13.65 15.32 -15.50
CA ARG A 197 -12.34 15.36 -14.83
C ARG A 197 -11.24 15.15 -15.89
N GLY A 198 -10.41 16.18 -16.11
CA GLY A 198 -9.37 16.19 -17.14
C GLY A 198 -8.12 15.37 -16.76
N PHE A 199 -7.45 14.79 -17.74
CA PHE A 199 -6.32 13.87 -17.57
C PHE A 199 -4.99 14.50 -17.14
N ARG A 200 -4.85 15.84 -17.19
CA ARG A 200 -3.51 16.47 -17.14
C ARG A 200 -2.88 16.48 -15.73
N TYR A 201 -3.69 16.38 -14.67
CA TYR A 201 -3.27 16.06 -13.30
C TYR A 201 -4.44 15.42 -12.56
N PRO A 202 -4.23 14.31 -11.80
CA PRO A 202 -5.25 13.80 -10.89
C PRO A 202 -5.74 14.93 -9.97
N PRO A 203 -7.05 15.22 -9.90
CA PRO A 203 -7.63 16.20 -8.99
C PRO A 203 -7.66 15.64 -7.56
N LEU A 204 -6.50 15.22 -7.05
CA LEU A 204 -6.34 14.80 -5.67
C LEU A 204 -6.55 15.99 -4.74
N ALA A 205 -7.17 15.71 -3.60
CA ALA A 205 -7.30 16.67 -2.52
C ALA A 205 -6.16 16.47 -1.53
N ASN A 206 -5.83 17.52 -0.76
CA ASN A 206 -5.01 17.34 0.43
C ASN A 206 -5.66 16.32 1.35
N ILE A 207 -4.83 15.51 2.01
CA ILE A 207 -5.25 14.41 2.88
C ILE A 207 -6.16 14.84 4.04
N ASP A 208 -6.11 16.11 4.43
CA ASP A 208 -6.88 16.70 5.54
C ASP A 208 -8.22 17.35 5.13
N ARG A 209 -8.66 17.16 3.88
CA ARG A 209 -9.94 17.68 3.39
C ARG A 209 -11.15 16.83 3.83
N TYR A 210 -12.32 17.38 3.53
CA TYR A 210 -13.64 16.76 3.67
C TYR A 210 -14.05 16.41 5.10
N ASP A 211 -14.08 17.42 5.98
CA ASP A 211 -14.48 17.26 7.39
C ASP A 211 -15.89 16.67 7.59
N LYS A 212 -16.76 16.77 6.57
CA LYS A 212 -18.11 16.17 6.58
C LYS A 212 -18.15 14.70 6.15
N GLY A 213 -17.00 14.14 5.74
CA GLY A 213 -16.85 12.76 5.31
C GLY A 213 -16.05 11.88 6.26
N VAL A 214 -15.75 12.38 7.45
CA VAL A 214 -14.94 11.69 8.45
C VAL A 214 -15.68 10.46 9.00
N SER A 215 -14.94 9.37 9.22
CA SER A 215 -15.49 8.13 9.79
C SER A 215 -15.92 8.28 11.25
N PRO A 216 -16.68 7.32 11.82
CA PRO A 216 -17.05 7.34 13.24
C PRO A 216 -15.87 7.45 14.21
N TYR A 217 -14.70 7.00 13.78
CA TYR A 217 -13.47 6.99 14.58
C TYR A 217 -12.53 8.17 14.27
N GLY A 218 -12.96 9.12 13.44
CA GLY A 218 -12.15 10.30 13.11
C GLY A 218 -11.20 10.12 11.93
N VAL A 219 -11.35 9.06 11.12
CA VAL A 219 -10.49 8.79 9.96
C VAL A 219 -11.01 9.55 8.74
N HIS A 220 -10.14 10.32 8.09
CA HIS A 220 -10.50 11.12 6.91
C HIS A 220 -10.36 10.31 5.62
N GLN A 221 -11.19 10.66 4.64
CA GLN A 221 -11.07 10.20 3.25
C GLN A 221 -11.06 8.67 3.08
N MET A 222 -11.78 7.95 3.94
CA MET A 222 -12.02 6.51 3.76
C MET A 222 -12.94 6.19 2.56
N ALA A 223 -13.47 7.21 1.88
CA ALA A 223 -14.24 7.07 0.64
C ALA A 223 -13.75 8.09 -0.38
N GLY A 224 -13.15 7.63 -1.48
CA GLY A 224 -12.57 8.44 -2.53
C GLY A 224 -11.15 8.93 -2.24
N ASN A 225 -10.74 9.95 -3.00
CA ASN A 225 -9.36 10.42 -3.13
C ASN A 225 -8.47 9.36 -3.76
N VAL A 226 -7.99 8.37 -3.01
CA VAL A 226 -7.33 7.19 -3.57
C VAL A 226 -7.87 5.92 -2.93
N SER A 227 -7.91 4.85 -3.74
CA SER A 227 -8.03 3.51 -3.19
C SER A 227 -6.79 3.20 -2.33
N GLU A 228 -6.97 2.44 -1.26
CA GLU A 228 -5.90 2.19 -0.29
C GLU A 228 -5.53 0.71 -0.22
N TRP A 229 -4.25 0.39 -0.39
CA TRP A 229 -3.73 -0.96 -0.15
C TRP A 229 -3.93 -1.38 1.31
N VAL A 230 -4.35 -2.64 1.50
CA VAL A 230 -4.40 -3.31 2.82
C VAL A 230 -3.55 -4.59 2.80
N SER A 231 -3.31 -5.23 3.94
CA SER A 231 -2.38 -6.36 4.03
C SER A 231 -2.83 -7.62 3.28
N ASP A 232 -4.14 -7.79 3.14
CA ASP A 232 -4.80 -9.05 2.79
C ASP A 232 -4.61 -9.42 1.32
N TRP A 233 -4.51 -10.73 1.06
CA TRP A 233 -4.72 -11.26 -0.27
C TRP A 233 -6.21 -11.19 -0.63
N PHE A 234 -6.52 -10.86 -1.87
CA PHE A 234 -7.89 -10.78 -2.36
C PHE A 234 -8.37 -12.17 -2.75
N ASP A 235 -9.50 -12.56 -2.19
CA ASP A 235 -10.26 -13.74 -2.55
C ASP A 235 -11.75 -13.39 -2.46
N PRO A 236 -12.50 -13.46 -3.58
CA PRO A 236 -13.91 -13.07 -3.62
C PRO A 236 -14.80 -14.00 -2.78
N GLU A 237 -14.33 -15.20 -2.43
CA GLU A 237 -15.07 -16.18 -1.63
C GLU A 237 -14.70 -16.13 -0.14
N TYR A 238 -13.73 -15.30 0.26
CA TYR A 238 -13.19 -15.31 1.63
C TYR A 238 -14.24 -15.08 2.71
N TYR A 239 -15.19 -14.16 2.49
CA TYR A 239 -16.24 -13.84 3.46
C TYR A 239 -17.16 -15.03 3.74
N ARG A 240 -17.28 -15.99 2.81
CA ARG A 240 -18.11 -17.21 2.99
C ARG A 240 -17.46 -18.25 3.90
N ARG A 241 -16.16 -18.13 4.22
CA ARG A 241 -15.43 -19.10 5.06
C ARG A 241 -15.65 -18.91 6.56
N GLY A 242 -16.24 -17.79 6.97
CA GLY A 242 -16.66 -17.59 8.36
C GLY A 242 -15.52 -17.29 9.35
N HIS A 243 -14.41 -16.72 8.91
CA HIS A 243 -13.36 -16.23 9.81
C HIS A 243 -13.86 -14.96 10.53
N ASP A 244 -14.14 -15.08 11.83
CA ASP A 244 -14.86 -14.07 12.59
C ASP A 244 -14.01 -13.33 13.65
N ARG A 245 -12.73 -13.66 13.79
CA ARG A 245 -11.81 -13.03 14.75
C ARG A 245 -10.48 -12.67 14.10
N ASN A 246 -10.18 -11.38 14.05
CA ASN A 246 -8.97 -10.81 13.44
C ASN A 246 -8.61 -11.50 12.10
N PRO A 247 -9.55 -11.58 11.13
CA PRO A 247 -9.35 -12.36 9.93
C PRO A 247 -8.16 -11.79 9.13
N PRO A 248 -7.14 -12.61 8.82
CA PRO A 248 -5.91 -12.14 8.17
C PRO A 248 -5.99 -12.11 6.63
N GLY A 249 -7.16 -12.43 6.06
CA GLY A 249 -7.29 -12.79 4.65
C GLY A 249 -6.79 -14.23 4.38
N PRO A 250 -6.78 -14.67 3.10
CA PRO A 250 -6.11 -15.89 2.68
C PRO A 250 -4.60 -15.81 2.92
N GLU A 251 -3.96 -16.96 3.17
CA GLU A 251 -2.49 -17.02 3.38
C GLU A 251 -1.70 -16.64 2.11
N THR A 252 -2.24 -17.00 0.94
CA THR A 252 -1.63 -16.76 -0.38
C THR A 252 -2.68 -16.27 -1.37
N GLY A 253 -2.24 -15.53 -2.39
CA GLY A 253 -3.10 -15.12 -3.50
C GLY A 253 -2.30 -14.48 -4.63
N GLU A 254 -3.00 -14.14 -5.70
CA GLU A 254 -2.41 -13.44 -6.86
C GLU A 254 -2.59 -11.93 -6.77
N LEU A 255 -3.68 -11.49 -6.12
CA LEU A 255 -4.07 -10.08 -6.02
C LEU A 255 -4.08 -9.63 -4.56
N LYS A 256 -3.66 -8.40 -4.29
CA LYS A 256 -3.84 -7.74 -2.99
C LYS A 256 -5.11 -6.92 -2.95
N VAL A 257 -5.74 -6.87 -1.79
CA VAL A 257 -6.94 -6.07 -1.58
C VAL A 257 -6.58 -4.59 -1.59
N PHE A 258 -7.44 -3.77 -2.21
CA PHE A 258 -7.52 -2.34 -1.96
C PHE A 258 -8.96 -1.90 -1.73
N ARG A 259 -9.12 -0.78 -1.02
CA ARG A 259 -10.39 -0.33 -0.42
C ARG A 259 -10.64 1.16 -0.67
N GLY A 260 -11.90 1.60 -0.53
CA GLY A 260 -12.26 3.03 -0.44
C GLY A 260 -12.55 3.77 -1.74
N GLY A 261 -12.13 3.24 -2.90
CA GLY A 261 -12.34 3.90 -4.19
C GLY A 261 -11.55 5.22 -4.33
N SER A 262 -11.54 5.79 -5.52
CA SER A 262 -10.68 6.94 -5.86
C SER A 262 -11.44 8.12 -6.46
N TRP A 263 -10.71 9.21 -6.70
CA TRP A 263 -11.21 10.41 -7.37
C TRP A 263 -11.83 10.20 -8.75
N ASN A 264 -11.56 9.08 -9.42
CA ASN A 264 -12.06 8.78 -10.76
C ASN A 264 -12.98 7.56 -10.83
N GLU A 265 -13.47 7.11 -9.70
CA GLU A 265 -14.39 5.97 -9.61
C GLU A 265 -15.75 6.43 -9.11
N ASP A 266 -16.79 5.68 -9.46
CA ASP A 266 -18.16 5.99 -9.06
C ASP A 266 -18.38 5.75 -7.55
N PRO A 267 -19.37 6.41 -6.92
CA PRO A 267 -19.70 6.24 -5.50
C PRO A 267 -19.91 4.79 -5.07
N GLU A 268 -20.37 3.93 -5.97
CA GLU A 268 -20.60 2.51 -5.75
C GLU A 268 -19.30 1.73 -5.45
N VAL A 269 -18.14 2.21 -5.92
CA VAL A 269 -16.83 1.61 -5.61
C VAL A 269 -16.31 2.10 -4.26
N ALA A 270 -16.64 3.34 -3.89
CA ALA A 270 -16.15 4.02 -2.70
C ALA A 270 -16.98 3.78 -1.43
N ARG A 271 -17.90 2.82 -1.46
CA ARG A 271 -18.64 2.36 -0.27
C ARG A 271 -17.66 1.74 0.72
N SER A 272 -17.97 1.85 2.01
CA SER A 272 -17.11 1.36 3.09
C SER A 272 -16.88 -0.15 3.01
N ALA A 273 -17.83 -0.91 2.44
CA ALA A 273 -17.74 -2.35 2.22
C ALA A 273 -17.18 -2.74 0.83
N GLY A 274 -16.98 -1.77 -0.07
CA GLY A 274 -16.49 -2.00 -1.43
C GLY A 274 -15.05 -2.53 -1.45
N ARG A 275 -14.83 -3.73 -2.01
CA ARG A 275 -13.51 -4.39 -2.14
C ARG A 275 -13.20 -4.73 -3.58
N ASN A 276 -11.93 -4.53 -3.92
CA ASN A 276 -11.33 -4.91 -5.18
C ASN A 276 -9.94 -5.53 -4.96
N GLY A 277 -9.46 -6.23 -5.98
CA GLY A 277 -8.13 -6.83 -6.00
C GLY A 277 -7.26 -6.24 -7.11
N GLY A 278 -5.97 -6.09 -6.85
CA GLY A 278 -4.98 -5.69 -7.85
C GLY A 278 -3.66 -6.43 -7.68
N GLU A 279 -2.91 -6.59 -8.76
CA GLU A 279 -1.59 -7.21 -8.71
C GLU A 279 -0.67 -6.46 -7.72
N PRO A 280 0.12 -7.15 -6.88
CA PRO A 280 0.97 -6.52 -5.87
C PRO A 280 1.96 -5.51 -6.44
N ASP A 281 2.41 -5.71 -7.68
CA ASP A 281 3.41 -4.89 -8.36
C ASP A 281 2.77 -3.81 -9.27
N ARG A 282 1.43 -3.74 -9.29
CA ARG A 282 0.69 -2.71 -10.04
C ARG A 282 0.99 -1.33 -9.47
N ARG A 283 1.24 -0.37 -10.36
CA ARG A 283 1.27 1.07 -10.07
C ARG A 283 0.04 1.73 -10.69
N SER A 284 -0.63 2.58 -9.93
CA SER A 284 -1.88 3.22 -10.34
C SER A 284 -1.94 4.66 -9.84
N TYR A 285 -2.45 5.57 -10.67
CA TYR A 285 -2.76 6.95 -10.27
C TYR A 285 -4.00 7.04 -9.36
N LEU A 286 -4.66 5.91 -9.12
CA LEU A 286 -5.88 5.79 -8.31
C LEU A 286 -5.61 5.14 -6.95
N THR A 287 -4.40 4.66 -6.69
CA THR A 287 -4.11 3.82 -5.52
C THR A 287 -2.94 4.39 -4.72
N GLY A 288 -3.18 4.61 -3.43
CA GLY A 288 -2.21 4.93 -2.40
C GLY A 288 -2.39 3.99 -1.22
N PHE A 289 -2.17 4.49 0.00
CA PHE A 289 -2.30 3.69 1.22
C PHE A 289 -2.29 4.56 2.49
N ARG A 290 -2.64 3.91 3.60
CA ARG A 290 -2.40 4.40 4.96
C ARG A 290 -1.85 3.27 5.83
N CYS A 291 -1.21 3.59 6.94
CA CYS A 291 -0.70 2.57 7.85
C CYS A 291 -1.60 2.37 9.08
N ALA A 292 -1.38 1.25 9.76
CA ALA A 292 -1.97 0.89 11.04
C ALA A 292 -0.89 0.35 11.98
N ARG A 293 -1.23 0.26 13.27
CA ARG A 293 -0.36 -0.25 14.32
C ARG A 293 -1.20 -1.05 15.31
N SER A 294 -0.78 -2.27 15.60
CA SER A 294 -1.39 -3.06 16.67
C SER A 294 -1.10 -2.40 18.02
N GLU A 295 -2.03 -2.45 18.96
CA GLU A 295 -1.72 -2.04 20.33
C GLU A 295 -0.58 -2.89 20.90
N LYS A 296 0.37 -2.24 21.57
CA LYS A 296 1.36 -2.96 22.36
C LYS A 296 0.62 -3.48 23.59
N ASN A 297 0.41 -4.80 23.66
CA ASN A 297 -0.02 -5.42 24.91
C ASN A 297 0.99 -5.04 26.01
N VAL A 298 0.58 -4.15 26.93
CA VAL A 298 1.30 -3.89 28.16
C VAL A 298 1.03 -5.06 29.10
N THR A 299 1.50 -6.26 28.72
CA THR A 299 1.57 -7.42 29.60
C THR A 299 2.99 -7.54 30.14
N GLY A 300 3.47 -6.46 30.73
CA GLY A 300 4.59 -6.47 31.68
C GLY A 300 4.05 -6.83 33.06
N HIS A 301 3.98 -8.12 33.33
CA HIS A 301 3.99 -8.77 34.65
C HIS A 301 3.97 -7.83 35.87
N LEU A 302 2.78 -7.35 36.27
CA LEU A 302 2.55 -6.94 37.66
C LEU A 302 2.41 -8.22 38.48
N SER A 303 3.56 -8.80 38.82
CA SER A 303 3.66 -9.79 39.89
C SER A 303 3.30 -9.07 41.18
N ILE A 304 2.01 -9.13 41.54
CA ILE A 304 1.57 -8.86 42.91
C ILE A 304 2.21 -9.96 43.74
N VAL A 305 3.38 -9.66 44.32
CA VAL A 305 3.93 -10.45 45.42
C VAL A 305 2.91 -10.31 46.55
N LYS A 306 2.08 -11.35 46.72
CA LYS A 306 1.30 -11.51 47.95
C LYS A 306 2.29 -11.50 49.11
N GLY A 307 2.10 -10.58 50.04
CA GLY A 307 2.95 -10.45 51.23
C GLY A 307 3.08 -11.79 51.94
N GLU A 308 4.30 -12.28 52.04
CA GLU A 308 4.67 -13.22 53.09
C GLU A 308 4.75 -12.42 54.39
N GLU A 309 3.90 -12.77 55.35
CA GLU A 309 3.99 -12.32 56.73
C GLU A 309 5.34 -12.78 57.31
N ILE A 310 6.17 -11.82 57.68
CA ILE A 310 7.37 -12.05 58.48
C ILE A 310 6.90 -12.33 59.92
N PRO A 311 7.14 -13.51 60.51
CA PRO A 311 6.75 -13.77 61.89
C PRO A 311 7.58 -12.90 62.86
N PRO A 312 6.97 -12.39 63.95
CA PRO A 312 7.66 -11.49 64.87
C PRO A 312 8.80 -12.22 65.61
N ARG A 313 9.95 -11.56 65.71
CA ARG A 313 11.09 -12.00 66.52
C ARG A 313 10.67 -12.17 67.98
N GLN A 314 10.92 -13.34 68.54
CA GLN A 314 10.84 -13.57 69.98
C GLN A 314 11.88 -12.71 70.71
N PRO A 315 11.54 -12.08 71.85
CA PRO A 315 12.50 -11.37 72.67
C PRO A 315 13.42 -12.35 73.41
N LEU A 316 14.72 -12.11 73.32
CA LEU A 316 15.75 -12.75 74.15
C LEU A 316 15.43 -12.46 75.62
N THR A 317 15.16 -13.51 76.39
CA THR A 317 15.19 -13.49 77.86
C THR A 317 16.49 -14.17 78.31
N GLN A 318 17.08 -13.59 79.36
CA GLN A 318 18.28 -14.06 80.04
C GLN A 318 18.05 -15.40 80.74
#